data_AF-A0A536JEQ8-F1
#
_entry.id   AF-A0A536JEQ8-F1
#
_cell.length_a   1.000
_cell.length_b   1.000
_cell.length_c   1.000
_cell.angle_alpha   90.00
_cell.angle_beta   90.00
_cell.angle_gamma   90.00
#
_symmetry.space_group_name_H-M   'P 1'
#
loop_
_entity.id
_entity.type
_entity.pdbx_description
1 polymer ?
#
loop_
_entity_poly.entity_id
_entity_poly.type
_entity_poly.pdbx_seq_one_letter_code
_entity_poly.pdbx_strand_id
1 'polypeptide(L)'
;MPSPTESGPPAPGFGRVSAEHAQTFIGIMHTLHSEPTATAFGRLLKKNLQADDYMLLAHVFEEISVLTLHHLIPEALLFDAFAFDLYWDELREDILALRTQTGNEKFCENFELAAERAREYRRDRPPKLRWRRRHEDEGPSGPPGGFGRRPPTPAPPSPNRAPREPAMRRRS
;
A
#
# COMPACT_ATOMS: atom_id res chain seq x y z
N MET A 1 -28.84 43.59 12.65
CA MET A 1 -28.46 43.16 11.28
C MET A 1 -26.99 42.75 11.32
N PRO A 2 -26.65 41.45 11.19
CA PRO A 2 -25.27 40.99 11.08
C PRO A 2 -24.83 40.91 9.60
N SER A 3 -23.59 41.30 9.35
CA SER A 3 -22.91 41.33 8.05
C SER A 3 -22.78 39.94 7.39
N PRO A 4 -22.76 39.85 6.05
CA PRO A 4 -22.63 38.58 5.36
C PRO A 4 -21.19 38.07 5.49
N THR A 5 -21.01 36.95 6.16
CA THR A 5 -19.75 36.20 6.16
C THR A 5 -19.41 35.81 4.73
N GLU A 6 -18.24 36.27 4.28
CA GLU A 6 -17.61 35.97 3.02
C GLU A 6 -17.63 34.46 2.75
N SER A 7 -18.39 34.06 1.74
CA SER A 7 -18.29 32.73 1.14
C SER A 7 -17.01 32.68 0.31
N GLY A 8 -15.89 32.35 0.96
CA GLY A 8 -14.69 31.93 0.24
C GLY A 8 -15.02 30.77 -0.72
N PRO A 9 -14.34 30.66 -1.86
CA PRO A 9 -14.56 29.55 -2.79
C PRO A 9 -14.36 28.22 -2.04
N PRO A 10 -15.22 27.22 -2.27
CA PRO A 10 -15.09 25.92 -1.61
C PRO A 10 -13.69 25.38 -1.84
N ALA A 11 -13.05 24.88 -0.77
CA ALA A 11 -11.76 24.22 -0.88
C ALA A 11 -11.84 23.17 -2.01
N PRO A 12 -10.81 23.06 -2.87
CA PRO A 12 -10.84 22.12 -3.98
C PRO A 12 -11.11 20.73 -3.41
N GLY A 13 -12.28 20.18 -3.74
CA GLY A 13 -12.65 18.86 -3.27
C GLY A 13 -11.61 17.89 -3.79
N PHE A 14 -10.85 17.26 -2.88
CA PHE A 14 -10.15 16.02 -3.19
C PHE A 14 -11.17 15.11 -3.86
N GLY A 15 -10.97 14.85 -5.16
CA GLY A 15 -12.06 14.64 -6.12
C GLY A 15 -13.07 13.57 -5.71
N ARG A 16 -14.37 13.87 -5.90
CA ARG A 16 -15.55 12.98 -6.08
C ARG A 16 -15.60 11.61 -5.36
N VAL A 17 -14.86 11.39 -4.28
CA VAL A 17 -14.96 10.17 -3.47
C VAL A 17 -15.93 10.44 -2.33
N SER A 18 -17.12 9.81 -2.38
CA SER A 18 -18.07 9.80 -1.27
C SER A 18 -17.83 8.60 -0.34
N ALA A 19 -18.43 8.64 0.85
CA ALA A 19 -18.43 7.52 1.79
C ALA A 19 -19.04 6.23 1.22
N GLU A 20 -19.90 6.35 0.21
CA GLU A 20 -20.57 5.21 -0.44
C GLU A 20 -19.56 4.32 -1.18
N HIS A 21 -18.50 4.90 -1.77
CA HIS A 21 -17.44 4.13 -2.44
C HIS A 21 -16.54 3.37 -1.46
N ALA A 22 -16.55 3.72 -0.17
CA ALA A 22 -15.69 3.08 0.82
C ALA A 22 -16.05 1.60 1.01
N GLN A 23 -17.34 1.23 0.92
CA GLN A 23 -17.77 -0.15 1.06
C GLN A 23 -17.22 -1.03 -0.08
N THR A 24 -17.33 -0.56 -1.32
CA THR A 24 -16.75 -1.26 -2.49
C THR A 24 -15.24 -1.41 -2.34
N PHE A 25 -14.55 -0.33 -1.96
CA PHE A 25 -13.10 -0.35 -1.76
C PHE A 25 -12.67 -1.32 -0.65
N ILE A 26 -13.37 -1.32 0.50
CA ILE A 26 -13.11 -2.26 1.60
C ILE A 26 -13.35 -3.71 1.13
N GLY A 27 -14.39 -3.94 0.33
CA GLY A 27 -14.64 -5.26 -0.27
C GLY A 27 -13.49 -5.73 -1.15
N ILE A 28 -12.99 -4.87 -2.04
CA ILE A 28 -11.80 -5.17 -2.87
C ILE A 28 -10.59 -5.49 -2.01
N MET A 29 -10.32 -4.66 -0.99
CA MET A 29 -9.22 -4.87 -0.05
C MET A 29 -9.36 -6.21 0.68
N HIS A 30 -10.56 -6.54 1.13
CA HIS A 30 -10.83 -7.81 1.80
C HIS A 30 -10.57 -8.99 0.86
N THR A 31 -11.03 -8.94 -0.39
CA THR A 31 -10.78 -9.98 -1.40
C THR A 31 -9.29 -10.17 -1.67
N LEU A 32 -8.53 -9.09 -1.84
CA LEU A 32 -7.09 -9.17 -2.12
C LEU A 32 -6.26 -9.64 -0.92
N HIS A 33 -6.74 -9.43 0.30
CA HIS A 33 -6.03 -9.79 1.54
C HIS A 33 -6.62 -11.00 2.27
N SER A 34 -7.53 -11.74 1.63
CA SER A 34 -8.04 -13.01 2.12
C SER A 34 -7.52 -14.17 1.29
N GLU A 35 -7.34 -15.34 1.90
CA GLU A 35 -6.94 -16.55 1.16
C GLU A 35 -8.04 -16.99 0.17
N PRO A 36 -7.68 -17.52 -1.01
CA PRO A 36 -6.31 -17.79 -1.49
C PRO A 36 -5.59 -16.58 -2.12
N THR A 37 -6.31 -15.50 -2.39
CA THR A 37 -5.80 -14.33 -3.13
C THR A 37 -4.65 -13.63 -2.40
N ALA A 38 -4.69 -13.57 -1.07
CA ALA A 38 -3.66 -12.94 -0.24
C ALA A 38 -2.26 -13.49 -0.52
N THR A 39 -2.13 -14.81 -0.61
CA THR A 39 -0.85 -15.46 -0.88
C THR A 39 -0.35 -15.13 -2.29
N ALA A 40 -1.22 -15.25 -3.30
CA ALA A 40 -0.87 -14.94 -4.69
C ALA A 40 -0.51 -13.45 -4.87
N PHE A 41 -1.30 -12.55 -4.29
CA PHE A 41 -1.04 -11.11 -4.34
C PHE A 41 0.25 -10.73 -3.61
N GLY A 42 0.54 -11.38 -2.46
CA GLY A 42 1.81 -11.22 -1.77
C GLY A 42 3.02 -11.68 -2.61
N ARG A 43 2.85 -12.71 -3.44
CA ARG A 43 3.89 -13.18 -4.38
C ARG A 43 4.05 -12.25 -5.58
N LEU A 44 2.96 -11.69 -6.11
CA LEU A 44 2.98 -10.65 -7.14
C LEU A 44 3.85 -9.47 -6.70
N LEU A 45 3.60 -8.95 -5.49
CA LEU A 45 4.36 -7.81 -4.93
C LEU A 45 5.85 -8.12 -4.73
N LYS A 46 6.21 -9.40 -4.58
CA LYS A 46 7.59 -9.89 -4.43
C LYS A 46 8.21 -10.38 -5.74
N LYS A 47 7.47 -10.30 -6.87
CA LYS A 47 7.89 -10.84 -8.17
C LYS A 47 8.31 -12.31 -8.12
N ASN A 48 7.51 -13.12 -7.42
CA ASN A 48 7.75 -14.55 -7.24
C ASN A 48 6.47 -15.37 -7.46
N LEU A 49 5.75 -15.06 -8.54
CA LEU A 49 4.52 -15.75 -8.93
C LEU A 49 4.78 -17.22 -9.25
N GLN A 50 3.88 -18.07 -8.82
CA GLN A 50 3.79 -19.49 -9.21
C GLN A 50 2.75 -19.66 -10.32
N ALA A 51 2.79 -20.79 -11.03
CA ALA A 51 1.90 -21.05 -12.17
C ALA A 51 0.41 -20.82 -11.85
N ASP A 52 -0.06 -21.27 -10.68
CA ASP A 52 -1.46 -21.13 -10.26
C ASP A 52 -1.85 -19.69 -9.90
N ASP A 53 -0.87 -18.83 -9.55
CA ASP A 53 -1.12 -17.45 -9.15
C ASP A 53 -1.59 -16.60 -10.34
N TYR A 54 -1.06 -16.86 -11.54
CA TYR A 54 -1.33 -16.05 -12.74
C TYR A 54 -2.81 -16.04 -13.10
N MET A 55 -3.44 -17.22 -13.20
CA MET A 55 -4.86 -17.31 -13.55
C MET A 55 -5.75 -16.67 -12.51
N LEU A 56 -5.48 -16.92 -11.23
CA LEU A 56 -6.24 -16.34 -10.13
C LEU A 56 -6.17 -14.82 -10.16
N LEU A 57 -4.98 -14.25 -10.27
CA LEU A 57 -4.77 -12.80 -10.25
C LEU A 57 -5.33 -12.13 -11.51
N ALA A 58 -5.17 -12.74 -12.68
CA ALA A 58 -5.73 -12.23 -13.93
C ALA A 58 -7.26 -12.08 -13.82
N HIS A 59 -7.96 -13.10 -13.32
CA HIS A 59 -9.40 -13.02 -13.08
C HIS A 59 -9.77 -11.97 -12.03
N VAL A 60 -9.07 -11.93 -10.89
CA VAL A 60 -9.37 -10.96 -9.83
C VAL A 60 -9.22 -9.52 -10.34
N PHE A 61 -8.14 -9.23 -11.08
CA PHE A 61 -7.94 -7.88 -11.62
C PHE A 61 -8.90 -7.54 -12.75
N GLU A 62 -9.29 -8.51 -13.58
CA GLU A 62 -10.36 -8.34 -14.57
C GLU A 62 -11.66 -7.87 -13.90
N GLU A 63 -12.13 -8.56 -12.87
CA GLU A 63 -13.37 -8.22 -12.17
C GLU A 63 -13.29 -6.86 -11.45
N ILE A 64 -12.15 -6.54 -10.83
CA ILE A 64 -11.97 -5.21 -10.20
C ILE A 64 -11.95 -4.10 -11.27
N SER A 65 -11.40 -4.38 -12.46
CA SER A 65 -11.33 -3.41 -13.55
C SER A 65 -12.71 -3.05 -14.09
N VAL A 66 -13.62 -4.02 -14.16
CA VAL A 66 -15.05 -3.79 -14.50
C VAL A 66 -15.65 -2.73 -13.59
N LEU A 67 -15.42 -2.79 -12.27
CA LEU A 67 -15.95 -1.80 -11.33
C LEU A 67 -15.50 -0.38 -11.64
N THR A 68 -14.27 -0.21 -12.11
CA THR A 68 -13.71 1.12 -12.45
C THR A 68 -14.21 1.60 -13.79
N LEU A 69 -14.21 0.74 -14.81
CA LEU A 69 -14.65 1.09 -16.16
C LEU A 69 -16.15 1.41 -16.22
N HIS A 70 -16.95 0.85 -15.31
CA HIS A 70 -18.37 1.17 -15.13
C HIS A 70 -18.65 2.25 -14.08
N HIS A 71 -17.62 2.94 -13.58
CA HIS A 71 -17.75 4.05 -12.63
C HIS A 71 -18.42 3.68 -11.28
N LEU A 72 -18.31 2.41 -10.86
CA LEU A 72 -18.80 1.93 -9.55
C LEU A 72 -17.78 2.17 -8.43
N ILE A 73 -16.52 2.38 -8.79
CA ILE A 73 -15.47 2.89 -7.91
C ILE A 73 -14.71 4.02 -8.62
N PRO A 74 -14.39 5.14 -7.95
CA PRO A 74 -13.60 6.19 -8.56
C PRO A 74 -12.19 5.72 -8.89
N GLU A 75 -11.73 6.02 -10.11
CA GLU A 75 -10.35 5.76 -10.58
C GLU A 75 -9.30 6.26 -9.58
N ALA A 76 -9.50 7.45 -9.01
CA ALA A 76 -8.58 8.02 -8.04
C ALA A 76 -8.42 7.17 -6.77
N LEU A 77 -9.51 6.55 -6.29
CA LEU A 77 -9.45 5.70 -5.11
C LEU A 77 -8.76 4.36 -5.42
N LEU A 78 -9.04 3.78 -6.59
CA LEU A 78 -8.44 2.51 -6.99
C LEU A 78 -6.96 2.67 -7.37
N PHE A 79 -6.63 3.60 -8.26
CA PHE A 79 -5.27 3.75 -8.80
C PHE A 79 -4.29 4.41 -7.83
N ASP A 80 -4.75 5.15 -6.82
CA ASP A 80 -3.87 5.57 -5.71
C ASP A 80 -3.51 4.38 -4.79
N ALA A 81 -4.39 3.40 -4.66
CA ALA A 81 -4.18 2.24 -3.78
C ALA A 81 -3.43 1.09 -4.47
N PHE A 82 -3.63 0.92 -5.78
CA PHE A 82 -3.19 -0.25 -6.53
C PHE A 82 -2.44 0.13 -7.80
N ALA A 83 -1.31 -0.53 -8.06
CA ALA A 83 -0.47 -0.28 -9.23
C ALA A 83 -0.88 -1.13 -10.44
N PHE A 84 -2.12 -0.98 -10.93
CA PHE A 84 -2.73 -1.81 -11.98
C PHE A 84 -1.86 -1.99 -13.22
N ASP A 85 -1.20 -0.93 -13.69
CA ASP A 85 -0.29 -1.01 -14.84
C ASP A 85 0.98 -1.83 -14.55
N LEU A 86 1.53 -1.82 -13.33
CA LEU A 86 2.63 -2.73 -12.99
C LEU A 86 2.15 -4.17 -12.85
N TYR A 87 0.93 -4.37 -12.31
CA TYR A 87 0.36 -5.71 -12.17
C TYR A 87 0.06 -6.31 -13.55
N TRP A 88 -0.44 -5.50 -14.48
CA TRP A 88 -0.63 -5.90 -15.87
C TRP A 88 0.71 -6.23 -16.53
N ASP A 89 1.72 -5.37 -16.41
CA ASP A 89 3.03 -5.62 -17.02
C ASP A 89 3.68 -6.92 -16.52
N GLU A 90 3.38 -7.35 -15.29
CA GLU A 90 3.85 -8.64 -14.74
C GLU A 90 3.05 -9.85 -15.25
N LEU A 91 1.76 -9.69 -15.58
CA LEU A 91 0.85 -10.79 -15.96
C LEU A 91 0.59 -10.88 -17.48
N ARG A 92 0.87 -9.82 -18.24
CA ARG A 92 0.39 -9.66 -19.62
C ARG A 92 0.87 -10.74 -20.57
N GLU A 93 2.10 -11.22 -20.45
CA GLU A 93 2.66 -12.17 -21.41
C GLU A 93 1.91 -13.51 -21.34
N ASP A 94 1.62 -13.99 -20.13
CA ASP A 94 0.83 -15.21 -19.91
C ASP A 94 -0.62 -15.03 -20.34
N ILE A 95 -1.22 -13.87 -20.07
CA ILE A 95 -2.58 -13.53 -20.50
C ILE A 95 -2.67 -13.54 -22.03
N LEU A 96 -1.75 -12.87 -22.74
CA LEU A 96 -1.72 -12.81 -24.20
C LEU A 96 -1.43 -14.18 -24.84
N ALA A 97 -0.57 -14.99 -24.23
CA ALA A 97 -0.34 -16.37 -24.64
C ALA A 97 -1.62 -17.19 -24.52
N LEU A 98 -2.36 -17.04 -23.42
CA LEU A 98 -3.63 -17.76 -23.21
C LEU A 98 -4.72 -17.32 -24.19
N ARG A 99 -4.84 -16.02 -24.49
CA ARG A 99 -5.74 -15.50 -25.54
C ARG A 99 -5.48 -16.20 -26.86
N THR A 100 -4.21 -16.31 -27.24
CA THR A 100 -3.78 -16.95 -28.49
C THR A 100 -4.10 -18.45 -28.49
N GLN A 101 -3.82 -19.16 -27.40
CA GLN A 101 -4.05 -20.59 -27.29
C GLN A 101 -5.54 -20.97 -27.30
N THR A 102 -6.37 -20.16 -26.64
CA THR A 102 -7.81 -20.43 -26.48
C THR A 102 -8.67 -19.82 -27.59
N GLY A 103 -8.13 -18.88 -28.37
CA GLY A 103 -8.89 -18.06 -29.31
C GLY A 103 -9.83 -17.05 -28.62
N ASN A 104 -9.69 -16.84 -27.32
CA ASN A 104 -10.50 -15.87 -26.58
C ASN A 104 -9.79 -14.51 -26.50
N GLU A 105 -9.95 -13.69 -27.54
CA GLU A 105 -9.31 -12.37 -27.65
C GLU A 105 -9.69 -11.41 -26.52
N LYS A 106 -10.86 -11.59 -25.90
CA LYS A 106 -11.39 -10.70 -24.85
C LYS A 106 -10.94 -11.05 -23.44
N PHE A 107 -10.20 -12.15 -23.27
CA PHE A 107 -9.79 -12.58 -21.94
C PHE A 107 -8.95 -11.51 -21.24
N CYS A 108 -9.38 -11.00 -20.09
CA CYS A 108 -8.72 -9.91 -19.36
C CYS A 108 -8.66 -8.55 -20.10
N GLU A 109 -9.58 -8.29 -21.03
CA GLU A 109 -9.66 -7.01 -21.77
C GLU A 109 -9.91 -5.81 -20.84
N ASN A 110 -10.75 -5.97 -19.80
CA ASN A 110 -11.00 -4.87 -18.87
C ASN A 110 -9.76 -4.56 -18.02
N PHE A 111 -9.01 -5.58 -17.62
CA PHE A 111 -7.76 -5.40 -16.90
C PHE A 111 -6.72 -4.62 -17.72
N GLU A 112 -6.58 -4.96 -19.01
CA GLU A 112 -5.73 -4.24 -19.95
C GLU A 112 -6.12 -2.76 -20.05
N LEU A 113 -7.41 -2.47 -20.25
CA LEU A 113 -7.91 -1.10 -20.34
C LEU A 113 -7.73 -0.32 -19.02
N ALA A 114 -7.96 -0.96 -17.87
CA ALA A 114 -7.74 -0.34 -16.57
C ALA A 114 -6.26 -0.07 -16.31
N ALA A 115 -5.36 -0.94 -16.76
CA ALA A 115 -3.92 -0.71 -16.70
C ALA A 115 -3.49 0.50 -17.55
N GLU A 116 -4.02 0.65 -18.77
CA GLU A 116 -3.76 1.85 -19.58
C GLU A 116 -4.21 3.13 -18.85
N ARG A 117 -5.43 3.14 -18.30
CA ARG A 117 -5.94 4.28 -17.52
C ARG A 117 -5.12 4.54 -16.25
N ALA A 118 -4.65 3.50 -15.56
CA ALA A 118 -3.79 3.64 -14.40
C ALA A 118 -2.43 4.29 -14.76
N ARG A 119 -1.87 3.93 -15.92
CA ARG A 119 -0.64 4.53 -16.45
C ARG A 119 -0.82 6.01 -16.77
N GLU A 120 -1.93 6.38 -17.40
CA GLU A 120 -2.29 7.79 -17.64
C GLU A 120 -2.49 8.55 -16.33
N TYR A 121 -3.24 7.97 -15.39
CA TYR A 121 -3.50 8.54 -14.07
C TYR A 121 -2.21 8.87 -13.32
N ARG A 122 -1.21 7.98 -13.37
CA ARG A 122 0.09 8.15 -12.70
C ARG A 122 1.03 9.11 -13.42
N ARG A 123 0.93 9.23 -14.74
CA ARG A 123 1.66 10.27 -15.50
C ARG A 123 1.29 11.66 -14.99
N ASP A 124 0.02 11.87 -14.68
CA ASP A 124 -0.48 13.16 -14.18
C ASP A 124 -0.28 13.35 -12.67
N ARG A 125 -0.03 12.26 -11.94
CA ARG A 125 0.13 12.22 -10.47
C ARG A 125 1.36 11.40 -10.09
N PRO A 126 2.58 11.89 -10.37
CA PRO A 126 3.80 11.16 -10.05
C PRO A 126 3.91 10.92 -8.54
N PRO A 127 4.62 9.85 -8.11
CA PRO A 127 4.78 9.52 -6.70
C PRO A 127 5.21 10.73 -5.86
N LYS A 128 4.64 10.86 -4.66
CA LYS A 128 5.00 11.93 -3.71
C LYS A 128 6.42 11.69 -3.17
N LEU A 129 7.44 12.12 -3.93
CA LEU A 129 8.87 11.97 -3.60
C LEU A 129 9.32 12.78 -2.36
N ARG A 130 8.46 13.64 -1.79
CA ARG A 130 8.88 14.75 -0.91
C ARG A 130 8.43 14.68 0.55
N TRP A 131 8.13 13.50 1.12
CA TRP A 131 7.99 13.44 2.58
C TRP A 131 9.36 13.48 3.30
N ARG A 132 10.41 12.85 2.74
CA ARG A 132 11.72 12.73 3.43
C ARG A 132 12.53 14.02 3.49
N ARG A 133 12.32 14.98 2.59
CA ARG A 133 13.18 16.18 2.50
C ARG A 133 12.84 17.31 3.47
N ARG A 134 11.72 17.25 4.20
CA ARG A 134 11.37 18.31 5.18
C ARG A 134 12.11 18.16 6.52
N HIS A 135 12.70 17.01 6.82
CA HIS A 135 13.39 16.76 8.08
C HIS A 135 14.92 16.85 8.02
N GLU A 136 15.51 17.02 6.83
CA GLU A 136 16.97 17.05 6.65
C GLU A 136 17.54 18.48 6.55
N ASP A 137 16.70 19.49 6.30
CA ASP A 137 17.12 20.90 6.15
C ASP A 137 16.83 21.80 7.38
N GLU A 138 16.24 21.27 8.46
CA GLU A 138 16.01 22.02 9.71
C GLU A 138 16.81 21.42 10.88
N GLY A 139 18.04 21.91 11.04
CA GLY A 139 18.81 21.82 12.29
C GLY A 139 18.15 22.61 13.44
N PRO A 140 18.57 22.38 14.69
CA PRO A 140 17.68 22.34 15.83
C PRO A 140 17.30 23.72 16.39
N SER A 141 16.01 23.97 16.51
CA SER A 141 15.47 24.84 17.55
C SER A 141 14.15 24.26 18.06
N GLY A 142 14.20 23.51 19.17
CA GLY A 142 13.03 23.28 20.02
C GLY A 142 13.02 24.24 21.21
N PRO A 143 12.05 24.18 22.15
CA PRO A 143 10.72 23.51 22.18
C PRO A 143 9.60 24.54 22.59
N PRO A 144 8.31 24.25 22.98
CA PRO A 144 7.77 23.00 23.54
C PRO A 144 6.35 22.52 23.12
N GLY A 145 6.16 21.21 23.28
CA GLY A 145 4.87 20.50 23.30
C GLY A 145 4.88 19.29 22.35
N GLY A 146 4.80 18.03 22.76
CA GLY A 146 4.49 17.42 24.03
C GLY A 146 3.89 16.03 23.76
N PHE A 147 4.70 15.06 23.31
CA PHE A 147 4.31 13.65 23.27
C PHE A 147 5.25 12.86 24.17
N GLY A 148 4.64 12.13 25.11
CA GLY A 148 5.27 11.52 26.26
C GLY A 148 6.47 10.63 25.94
N ARG A 149 7.46 10.68 26.84
CA ARG A 149 8.64 9.81 26.80
C ARG A 149 8.21 8.35 26.90
N ARG A 150 8.55 7.56 25.88
CA ARG A 150 8.70 6.11 25.99
C ARG A 150 9.73 5.83 27.09
N PRO A 151 9.46 4.97 28.08
CA PRO A 151 10.47 4.61 29.09
C PRO A 151 11.67 3.94 28.42
N PRO A 152 12.91 4.21 28.87
CA PRO A 152 14.09 3.56 28.32
C PRO A 152 14.11 2.08 28.71
N THR A 153 14.44 1.23 27.74
CA THR A 153 14.73 -0.20 27.93
C THR A 153 15.95 -0.36 28.84
N PRO A 154 15.95 -1.24 29.86
CA PRO A 154 17.14 -1.50 30.67
C PRO A 154 18.24 -2.16 29.82
N ALA A 155 19.49 -1.72 30.01
CA ALA A 155 20.67 -2.32 29.39
C ALA A 155 20.91 -3.75 29.92
N PRO A 156 21.51 -4.65 29.12
CA PRO A 156 21.85 -5.99 29.58
C PRO A 156 22.99 -5.94 30.62
N PRO A 157 22.97 -6.82 31.64
CA PRO A 157 23.99 -6.85 32.68
C PRO A 157 25.35 -7.32 32.12
N SER A 158 26.43 -6.64 32.53
CA SER A 158 27.81 -7.03 32.22
C SER A 158 28.21 -8.33 32.93
N PRO A 159 29.11 -9.14 32.35
CA PRO A 159 29.48 -10.45 32.91
C PRO A 159 30.23 -10.30 34.23
N ASN A 160 29.74 -11.01 35.23
CA ASN A 160 30.23 -10.96 36.61
C ASN A 160 31.62 -11.61 36.72
N ARG A 161 32.52 -10.90 37.40
CA ARG A 161 33.91 -11.27 37.69
C ARG A 161 33.93 -12.47 38.66
N ALA A 162 34.74 -13.48 38.38
CA ALA A 162 34.81 -14.73 39.15
C ALA A 162 35.04 -14.51 40.67
N PRO A 163 34.47 -15.36 41.56
CA PRO A 163 34.65 -15.23 43.01
C PRO A 163 36.09 -15.59 43.43
N ARG A 164 36.71 -14.73 44.25
CA ARG A 164 37.93 -15.06 45.00
C ARG A 164 37.56 -15.86 46.25
N GLU A 165 38.18 -17.02 46.42
CA GLU A 165 38.05 -17.86 47.62
C GLU A 165 38.53 -17.16 48.91
N PRO A 166 37.87 -17.37 50.06
CA PRO A 166 38.29 -16.81 51.33
C PRO A 166 39.39 -17.65 52.00
N ALA A 167 40.43 -16.96 52.49
CA ALA A 167 41.53 -17.53 53.25
C ALA A 167 41.09 -18.07 54.63
N MET A 168 41.38 -19.34 54.89
CA MET A 168 41.29 -19.95 56.23
C MET A 168 42.21 -19.21 57.21
N ARG A 169 41.65 -18.72 58.32
CA ARG A 169 42.41 -18.37 59.53
C ARG A 169 42.01 -19.31 60.66
N ARG A 170 42.95 -20.18 61.03
CA ARG A 170 43.01 -20.92 62.30
C ARG A 170 42.94 -19.94 63.48
N ARG A 171 42.18 -20.30 64.53
CA ARG A 171 42.43 -19.86 65.89
C ARG A 171 42.49 -21.08 66.82
N SER A 172 43.36 -20.92 67.79
CA SER A 172 43.89 -21.86 68.78
C SER A 172 42.85 -22.50 69.68
#